data_AF-A0A5N5LGQ7-F1
#
_entry.id   AF-A0A5N5LGQ7-F1
#
_cell.length_a   1.000
_cell.length_b   1.000
_cell.length_c   1.000
_cell.angle_alpha   90.00
_cell.angle_beta   90.00
_cell.angle_gamma   90.00
#
_symmetry.space_group_name_H-M   'P 1'
#
loop_
_entity.id
_entity.type
_entity.pdbx_description
1 polymer ?
#
loop_
_entity_poly.entity_id
_entity_poly.type
_entity_poly.pdbx_seq_one_letter_code
_entity_poly.pdbx_strand_id
1 'polypeptide(L)'
;MDSNVLFLKYEDMYKDLGTLVEQLARFLGISCDKAQLESMVESCNQLIEQCCNSEALSICRGRVGLWKDIFTVSMNDKFDAVYRQKMGKSDLTFDFGL
;
A
#
# COMPACT_ATOMS: atom_id res chain seq x y z
N MET A 1 18.46 -5.00 -8.10
CA MET A 1 17.97 -4.18 -6.99
C MET A 1 19.12 -4.00 -6.02
N ASP A 2 19.41 -2.77 -5.62
CA ASP A 2 20.40 -2.48 -4.60
C ASP A 2 19.98 -3.16 -3.28
N SER A 3 20.95 -3.75 -2.57
CA SER A 3 20.67 -4.48 -1.32
C SER A 3 20.09 -3.61 -0.20
N ASN A 4 20.13 -2.28 -0.36
CA ASN A 4 19.71 -1.30 0.65
C ASN A 4 18.41 -0.57 0.28
N VAL A 5 17.66 -1.05 -0.72
CA VAL A 5 16.39 -0.45 -1.13
C VAL A 5 15.28 -1.49 -1.08
N LEU A 6 14.27 -1.23 -0.25
CA LEU A 6 13.03 -1.99 -0.21
C LEU A 6 11.90 -1.16 -0.84
N PHE A 7 11.39 -1.61 -1.97
CA PHE A 7 10.22 -1.01 -2.61
C PHE A 7 8.95 -1.70 -2.11
N LEU A 8 8.00 -0.93 -1.58
CA LEU A 8 6.72 -1.40 -1.09
C LEU A 8 5.58 -0.64 -1.77
N LYS A 9 4.45 -1.31 -1.96
CA LYS A 9 3.23 -0.70 -2.46
C LYS A 9 2.23 -0.58 -1.32
N TYR A 10 1.49 0.51 -1.33
CA TYR A 10 0.48 0.78 -0.32
C TYR A 10 -0.66 -0.24 -0.41
N GLU A 11 -1.00 -0.67 -1.61
CA GLU A 11 -2.12 -1.58 -1.86
C GLU A 11 -1.81 -3.01 -1.42
N ASP A 12 -0.55 -3.43 -1.53
CA ASP A 12 -0.08 -4.72 -1.02
C ASP A 12 -0.20 -4.80 0.52
N MET A 13 -0.05 -3.67 1.22
CA MET A 13 -0.26 -3.58 2.67
C MET A 13 -1.69 -3.94 3.08
N TYR A 14 -2.69 -3.55 2.27
CA TYR A 14 -4.09 -3.89 2.55
C TYR A 14 -4.46 -5.31 2.10
N LYS A 15 -3.74 -5.87 1.12
CA LYS A 15 -3.96 -7.23 0.63
C LYS A 15 -3.36 -8.28 1.57
N ASP A 16 -2.12 -8.07 1.98
CA ASP A 16 -1.38 -9.00 2.82
C ASP A 16 -0.34 -8.26 3.68
N LEU A 17 -0.83 -7.70 4.79
CA LEU A 17 0.03 -7.05 5.79
C LEU A 17 1.04 -8.03 6.39
N GLY A 18 0.68 -9.31 6.54
CA GLY A 18 1.54 -10.32 7.16
C GLY A 18 2.84 -10.51 6.38
N THR A 19 2.70 -10.77 5.08
CA THR A 19 3.86 -10.93 4.18
C THR A 19 4.70 -9.65 4.11
N LEU A 20 4.07 -8.47 4.12
CA LEU A 20 4.77 -7.19 4.06
C LEU A 20 5.58 -6.92 5.35
N VAL A 21 4.99 -7.16 6.51
CA VAL A 21 5.65 -7.02 7.82
C VAL A 21 6.81 -8.01 7.94
N GLU A 22 6.64 -9.24 7.45
CA GLU A 22 7.72 -10.22 7.42
C GLU A 22 8.87 -9.80 6.49
N GLN A 23 8.55 -9.30 5.30
CA GLN A 23 9.55 -8.78 4.36
C GLN A 23 10.31 -7.57 4.95
N LEU A 24 9.62 -6.67 5.65
CA LEU A 24 10.22 -5.55 6.38
C LEU A 24 11.16 -6.04 7.48
N ALA A 25 10.72 -6.98 8.32
CA ALA A 25 11.53 -7.53 9.40
C ALA A 25 12.83 -8.14 8.85
N ARG A 26 12.74 -8.95 7.78
CA ARG A 26 13.90 -9.53 7.11
C ARG A 26 14.82 -8.46 6.51
N PHE A 27 14.28 -7.45 5.84
CA PHE A 27 15.06 -6.37 5.23
C PHE A 27 15.80 -5.53 6.27
N LEU A 28 15.19 -5.27 7.43
CA LEU A 28 15.80 -4.56 8.56
C LEU A 28 16.73 -5.44 9.41
N GLY A 29 16.84 -6.73 9.11
CA GLY A 29 17.66 -7.68 9.88
C GLY A 29 17.11 -8.01 11.26
N ILE A 30 15.80 -7.85 11.47
CA ILE A 30 15.12 -8.16 12.73
C ILE A 30 14.74 -9.65 12.73
N SER A 31 15.30 -10.42 13.66
CA SER A 31 14.88 -11.80 13.90
C SER A 31 13.66 -11.81 14.81
N CYS A 32 12.52 -12.19 14.26
CA CYS A 32 11.29 -12.41 15.02
C CYS A 32 10.94 -13.91 15.00
N ASP A 33 10.50 -14.45 16.13
CA ASP A 33 9.79 -15.72 16.13
C ASP A 33 8.36 -15.54 15.59
N LYS A 34 7.67 -16.67 15.36
CA LYS A 34 6.32 -16.65 14.80
C LYS A 34 5.32 -15.87 15.66
N ALA A 35 5.42 -15.96 16.98
CA ALA A 35 4.50 -15.28 17.90
C ALA A 35 4.76 -13.76 17.94
N GLN A 36 6.02 -13.35 17.88
CA GLN A 36 6.42 -11.95 17.77
C GLN A 36 5.96 -11.35 16.44
N LEU A 37 6.08 -12.10 15.34
CA LEU A 37 5.61 -11.65 14.03
C LEU A 37 4.09 -11.47 14.02
N GLU A 38 3.35 -12.46 14.52
CA GLU A 38 1.89 -12.36 14.66
C GLU A 38 1.47 -11.16 15.52
N SER A 39 2.13 -10.95 16.66
CA SER A 39 1.88 -9.80 17.53
C SER A 39 2.18 -8.46 16.85
N MET A 40 3.20 -8.41 15.99
CA MET A 40 3.58 -7.20 15.27
C MET A 40 2.58 -6.87 14.17
N VAL A 41 2.14 -7.88 13.41
CA VAL A 41 1.07 -7.75 12.40
C VAL A 41 -0.21 -7.25 13.05
N GLU A 42 -0.60 -7.83 14.19
CA GLU A 42 -1.78 -7.40 14.95
C GLU A 42 -1.66 -5.95 15.43
N SER A 43 -0.50 -5.56 15.96
CA SER A 43 -0.24 -4.18 16.39
C SER A 43 -0.31 -3.21 15.22
N CYS A 44 0.22 -3.59 14.06
CA CYS A 44 0.13 -2.80 12.83
C CYS A 44 -1.32 -2.64 12.35
N ASN A 45 -2.13 -3.70 12.38
CA ASN A 45 -3.56 -3.64 12.05
C ASN A 45 -4.31 -2.67 12.96
N GLN A 46 -4.10 -2.75 14.27
CA GLN A 46 -4.74 -1.86 15.24
C GLN A 46 -4.38 -0.40 15.01
N LEU A 47 -3.12 -0.09 14.68
CA LEU A 47 -2.70 1.27 14.32
C LEU A 47 -3.37 1.75 13.03
N ILE A 48 -3.46 0.90 12.01
CA ILE A 48 -4.14 1.23 10.75
C ILE A 48 -5.63 1.54 11.01
N GLU A 49 -6.31 0.72 11.80
CA GLU A 49 -7.72 0.92 12.16
C GLU A 49 -7.93 2.22 12.95
N GLN A 50 -7.08 2.51 13.94
CA GLN A 50 -7.13 3.74 14.72
C GLN A 50 -6.97 4.98 13.83
N CYS A 51 -6.04 4.94 12.87
CA CYS A 51 -5.84 6.03 11.92
C CYS A 51 -7.04 6.21 10.97
N CYS A 52 -7.67 5.11 10.55
CA CYS A 52 -8.86 5.16 9.67
C CYS A 52 -10.10 5.69 10.40
N ASN A 53 -10.22 5.47 11.71
CA ASN A 53 -11.39 5.83 12.51
C ASN A 53 -11.36 7.26 13.09
N SER A 54 -10.21 7.95 13.03
CA SER A 54 -10.11 9.33 13.55
C SER A 54 -10.76 10.33 12.59
N GLU A 55 -11.78 11.06 13.06
CA GLU A 55 -12.50 12.08 12.29
C GLU A 55 -11.57 13.17 11.72
N ALA A 56 -10.42 13.45 12.33
CA ALA A 56 -9.43 14.41 11.83
C ALA A 56 -8.59 13.86 10.64
N LEU A 57 -8.48 12.53 10.52
CA LEU A 57 -7.81 11.82 9.43
C LEU A 57 -8.81 11.24 8.40
N SER A 58 -10.11 11.48 8.57
CA SER A 58 -11.15 11.05 7.62
C SER A 58 -10.96 11.63 6.20
N ILE A 59 -10.13 12.68 6.05
CA ILE A 59 -9.70 13.26 4.78
C ILE A 59 -8.37 12.63 4.28
N CYS A 60 -7.59 11.99 5.17
CA CYS A 60 -6.52 11.04 4.82
C CYS A 60 -7.15 9.71 4.39
N ARG A 61 -7.76 9.83 3.23
CA ARG A 61 -8.56 8.91 2.43
C ARG A 61 -7.73 7.68 1.98
N GLY A 62 -7.15 6.94 2.92
CA GLY A 62 -6.34 5.73 2.74
C GLY A 62 -7.07 4.52 2.12
N ARG A 63 -8.24 4.76 1.53
CA ARG A 63 -9.02 3.76 0.83
C ARG A 63 -8.48 3.61 -0.60
N VAL A 64 -7.89 2.45 -0.88
CA VAL A 64 -7.53 2.07 -2.25
C VAL A 64 -8.79 2.07 -3.13
N GLY A 65 -8.70 2.67 -4.33
CA GLY A 65 -9.81 2.72 -5.28
C GLY A 65 -10.77 3.90 -5.13
N LEU A 66 -10.60 4.72 -4.10
CA LEU A 66 -11.40 5.93 -3.86
C LEU A 66 -11.39 6.95 -5.00
N TRP A 67 -10.32 6.99 -5.80
CA TRP A 67 -10.24 7.87 -6.96
C TRP A 67 -11.43 7.67 -7.90
N LYS A 68 -12.05 6.47 -7.93
CA LYS A 68 -13.27 6.17 -8.70
C LYS A 68 -14.47 7.00 -8.27
N ASP A 69 -14.55 7.39 -7.00
CA ASP A 69 -15.64 8.21 -6.46
C ASP A 69 -15.44 9.72 -6.76
N ILE A 70 -14.24 10.10 -7.20
CA ILE A 70 -13.86 11.50 -7.47
C ILE A 70 -13.74 11.77 -8.97
N PHE A 71 -13.16 10.83 -9.71
CA PHE A 71 -12.85 11.00 -11.12
C PHE A 71 -14.10 10.79 -11.96
N THR A 72 -14.37 11.73 -12.86
CA THR A 72 -15.31 11.49 -13.95
C THR A 72 -14.68 10.57 -14.99
N VAL A 73 -15.52 9.89 -15.79
CA VAL A 73 -15.06 8.98 -16.86
C VAL A 73 -14.07 9.68 -17.80
N SER A 74 -14.37 10.91 -18.23
CA SER A 74 -13.47 11.68 -19.12
C SER A 74 -12.14 12.06 -18.47
N MET A 75 -12.11 12.29 -17.16
CA MET A 75 -10.85 12.53 -16.43
C MET A 75 -10.02 11.26 -16.32
N ASN A 76 -10.67 10.12 -16.07
CA ASN A 76 -10.01 8.83 -16.03
C ASN A 76 -9.35 8.48 -17.38
N ASP A 77 -10.09 8.61 -18.48
CA ASP A 77 -9.55 8.30 -19.82
C ASP A 77 -8.31 9.15 -20.16
N LYS A 78 -8.34 10.44 -19.80
CA LYS A 78 -7.19 11.34 -19.98
C LYS A 78 -6.02 10.92 -19.11
N PHE A 79 -6.26 10.53 -17.87
CA PHE A 79 -5.21 10.06 -16.96
C PHE A 79 -4.57 8.77 -17.47
N ASP A 80 -5.37 7.78 -17.89
CA ASP A 80 -4.89 6.50 -18.42
C ASP A 80 -4.05 6.66 -19.69
N ALA A 81 -4.40 7.62 -20.55
CA ALA A 81 -3.59 7.97 -21.72
C ALA A 81 -2.20 8.50 -21.32
N VAL A 82 -2.15 9.43 -20.37
CA VAL A 82 -0.89 9.99 -19.86
C VAL A 82 -0.07 8.94 -19.10
N TYR A 83 -0.72 8.11 -18.29
CA TYR A 83 -0.09 7.04 -17.53
C TYR A 83 0.60 6.05 -18.47
N ARG A 84 -0.10 5.56 -19.50
CA ARG A 84 0.48 4.65 -20.50
C ARG A 84 1.67 5.26 -21.25
N GLN A 85 1.58 6.55 -21.61
CA GLN A 85 2.68 7.22 -22.29
C GLN A 85 3.93 7.34 -21.42
N LYS A 86 3.76 7.66 -20.13
CA LYS A 86 4.88 7.90 -19.21
C LYS A 86 5.45 6.61 -18.62
N MET A 87 4.58 5.65 -18.31
CA MET A 87 4.93 4.41 -17.60
C MET A 87 5.10 3.21 -18.55
N GLY A 88 4.77 3.33 -19.84
CA GLY A 88 4.77 2.19 -20.77
C GLY A 88 6.12 1.52 -21.04
N LYS A 89 7.24 2.07 -20.54
CA LYS A 89 8.57 1.43 -20.57
C LYS A 89 8.97 0.80 -19.23
N SER A 90 8.14 0.94 -18.19
CA SER A 90 8.37 0.42 -16.86
C SER A 90 7.54 -0.84 -16.66
N ASP A 91 8.12 -1.85 -16.04
CA ASP A 91 7.41 -3.07 -15.62
C ASP A 91 6.64 -2.86 -14.30
N LEU A 92 6.61 -1.63 -13.79
CA LEU A 92 5.92 -1.29 -12.54
C LEU A 92 4.41 -1.21 -12.72
N THR A 93 3.71 -2.10 -12.03
CA THR A 93 2.24 -2.15 -11.97
C THR A 93 1.74 -1.77 -10.58
N PHE A 94 0.54 -1.20 -10.52
CA PHE A 94 -0.15 -0.85 -9.27
C PHE A 94 -1.57 -1.38 -9.30
N ASP A 95 -2.11 -1.64 -8.11
CA ASP A 95 -3.49 -2.05 -7.93
C ASP A 95 -4.39 -0.84 -7.70
N PHE A 96 -5.04 -0.35 -8.74
CA PHE A 96 -5.91 0.82 -8.62
C PHE A 96 -7.25 0.52 -7.91
N GLY A 97 -7.44 -0.68 -7.38
CA GLY A 97 -8.58 -1.11 -6.58
C GLY A 97 -8.24 -2.36 -5.78
N LEU A 98 -8.84 -2.49 -4.61
CA LEU A 98 -8.90 -3.74 -3.85
C LEU A 98 -10.14 -4.53 -4.24
#